data_AF-A0A1V0RAX7-F1
#
_entry.id   AF-A0A1V0RAX7-F1
#
_cell.length_a   1.000
_cell.length_b   1.000
_cell.length_c   1.000
_cell.angle_alpha   90.00
_cell.angle_beta   90.00
_cell.angle_gamma   90.00
#
_symmetry.space_group_name_H-M   'P 1'
#
loop_
_entity.id
_entity.type
_entity.pdbx_description
1 polymer ?
#
loop_
_entity_poly.entity_id
_entity_poly.type
_entity_poly.pdbx_seq_one_letter_code
_entity_poly.pdbx_strand_id
1 'polypeptide(L)' 'MAFPDGFDGAQDRVVVSITGRTGAGGHPVYEDASGIIQAEISDRAEVRILTTGALQELAHGVTAHPLV' A
#
# COMPACT_ATOMS: atom_id res chain seq x y z
N MET A 1 -21.55 -10.99 -12.53
CA MET A 1 -20.86 -11.46 -11.32
C MET A 1 -20.98 -10.33 -10.31
N ALA A 2 -21.85 -10.48 -9.31
CA ALA A 2 -22.00 -9.50 -8.24
C ALA A 2 -21.10 -9.96 -7.09
N PHE A 3 -20.22 -9.08 -6.62
CA PHE A 3 -19.51 -9.29 -5.37
C PHE A 3 -20.55 -9.07 -4.26
N PRO A 4 -20.78 -10.02 -3.34
CA PRO A 4 -21.83 -9.88 -2.35
C PRO A 4 -21.59 -8.61 -1.53
N ASP A 5 -22.69 -7.91 -1.26
CA ASP A 5 -22.78 -6.64 -0.52
C ASP A 5 -22.57 -6.89 0.98
N GLY A 6 -21.44 -7.52 1.32
CA GLY A 6 -21.00 -7.78 2.69
C GLY A 6 -20.01 -6.72 3.14
N PHE A 7 -20.43 -5.46 3.22
CA PHE A 7 -19.70 -4.46 4.00
C PHE A 7 -20.70 -3.68 4.86
N ASP A 8 -21.15 -4.34 5.93
CA ASP A 8 -21.97 -3.73 6.97
C ASP A 8 -21.10 -2.72 7.75
N GLY A 9 -20.94 -1.51 7.22
CA GLY A 9 -20.56 -0.27 7.92
C GLY A 9 -19.28 -0.24 8.78
N ALA A 10 -18.56 -1.34 8.93
CA ALA A 10 -17.34 -1.44 9.70
C ALA A 10 -16.24 -0.81 8.86
N GLN A 11 -15.66 0.30 9.32
CA GLN A 11 -14.56 0.92 8.61
C GLN A 11 -13.46 -0.13 8.37
N ASP A 12 -13.08 -0.33 7.11
CA ASP A 12 -11.98 -1.21 6.73
C ASP A 12 -10.68 -0.64 7.33
N ARG A 13 -10.22 -1.24 8.43
CA ARG A 13 -9.05 -0.76 9.18
C ARG A 13 -7.88 -1.69 8.93
N VAL A 14 -6.84 -1.16 8.31
CA VAL A 14 -5.55 -1.83 8.19
C VAL A 14 -4.68 -1.50 9.40
N VAL A 15 -4.18 -2.53 10.09
CA VAL A 15 -3.22 -2.38 11.20
C VAL A 15 -1.82 -2.57 10.64
N VAL A 16 -0.94 -1.60 10.90
CA VAL A 16 0.44 -1.60 10.41
C VAL A 16 1.43 -1.46 11.56
N SER A 17 2.62 -2.02 11.38
CA SER A 17 3.74 -1.94 12.32
C SER A 17 4.88 -1.14 11.71
N ILE A 18 5.61 -0.41 12.55
CA ILE A 18 6.79 0.33 12.11
C ILE A 18 7.90 -0.63 11.69
N THR A 19 8.52 -0.36 10.55
CA THR A 19 9.53 -1.26 9.94
C THR A 19 10.97 -0.87 10.26
N GLY A 20 11.19 0.30 10.88
CA GLY A 20 12.51 0.88 11.12
C GLY A 20 13.16 1.52 9.89
N ARG A 21 12.51 1.49 8.73
CA ARG A 21 12.95 2.17 7.49
C ARG A 21 12.41 3.59 7.42
N THR A 22 13.13 4.44 6.68
CA THR A 22 12.72 5.80 6.33
C THR A 22 12.40 5.88 4.84
N GLY A 23 11.24 6.42 4.49
CA GLY A 23 10.76 6.59 3.13
C GLY A 23 11.41 7.77 2.41
N ALA A 24 11.07 7.95 1.14
CA ALA A 24 11.66 8.99 0.28
C ALA A 24 11.28 10.42 0.72
N GLY A 25 10.18 10.58 1.44
CA GLY A 25 9.80 11.85 2.08
C GLY A 25 10.51 12.12 3.41
N GLY A 26 11.34 11.19 3.89
CA GLY A 26 12.04 11.32 5.18
C GLY A 26 11.24 10.84 6.39
N HIS A 27 10.09 10.18 6.18
CA HIS A 27 9.22 9.73 7.26
C HIS A 27 9.26 8.20 7.50
N PRO A 28 8.83 7.71 8.67
CA PRO A 28 8.85 6.28 8.97
C PRO A 28 7.95 5.46 8.02
N VAL A 29 8.44 4.27 7.67
CA VAL A 29 7.70 3.30 6.86
C VAL A 29 7.04 2.26 7.76
N TYR A 30 5.77 2.02 7.49
CA TYR A 30 4.92 1.05 8.16
C TYR A 30 4.52 -0.05 7.19
N GLU A 31 4.26 -1.24 7.73
CA GLU A 31 3.88 -2.42 6.95
C GLU A 31 2.81 -3.21 7.70
N ASP A 32 1.80 -3.68 6.98
CA ASP A 32 0.81 -4.59 7.56
C ASP A 32 1.39 -6.01 7.71
N ALA A 33 0.70 -6.87 8.46
CA ALA A 33 1.16 -8.24 8.72
C ALA A 33 1.37 -9.09 7.45
N SER A 34 0.68 -8.77 6.35
CA SER A 34 0.82 -9.45 5.06
C SER A 34 1.96 -8.93 4.18
N GLY A 35 2.51 -7.74 4.47
CA GLY A 35 3.52 -7.09 3.63
C GLY A 35 2.99 -6.46 2.33
N ILE A 36 1.67 -6.49 2.13
CA ILE A 36 1.00 -5.96 0.94
C ILE A 36 0.92 -4.44 1.02
N ILE A 37 0.49 -3.96 2.18
CA ILE A 37 0.39 -2.53 2.46
C ILE A 37 1.68 -2.12 3.12
N GLN A 38 2.43 -1.29 2.39
CA GLN A 38 3.52 -0.51 2.95
C GLN A 38 3.19 0.96 2.75
N ALA A 39 3.43 1.78 3.77
CA ALA A 39 3.12 3.19 3.72
C ALA A 39 4.19 4.01 4.43
N GLU A 40 4.56 5.12 3.82
CA GLU A 40 5.25 6.22 4.50
C GLU A 40 4.18 7.13 5.11
N ILE A 41 4.25 7.35 6.43
CA ILE A 41 3.27 8.17 7.18
C ILE A 41 4.01 9.33 7.84
N SER A 42 3.62 10.57 7.51
CA SER A 42 4.22 11.77 8.09
C SER A 42 3.61 12.14 9.44
N ASP A 43 4.31 13.01 10.18
CA ASP A 43 3.78 13.64 11.41
C ASP A 43 2.56 14.54 11.15
N ARG A 44 2.28 14.86 9.88
CA ARG A 44 1.14 15.67 9.43
C ARG A 44 -0.06 14.83 8.99
N ALA A 45 -0.04 13.53 9.30
CA ALA A 45 -1.05 12.56 8.89
C ALA A 45 -1.17 12.40 7.35
N GLU A 46 -0.13 12.77 6.59
CA GLU A 46 -0.07 12.43 5.17
C GLU A 46 0.36 10.98 5.03
N VAL A 47 -0.33 10.23 4.17
CA VAL A 47 -0.06 8.82 3.91
C VAL A 47 0.32 8.65 2.46
N ARG A 48 1.51 8.10 2.21
CA ARG A 48 1.97 7.71 0.88
C ARG A 48 2.12 6.19 0.84
N ILE A 49 1.28 5.53 0.05
CA ILE A 49 1.39 4.09 -0.18
C ILE A 49 2.66 3.82 -0.99
N LEU A 50 3.50 2.94 -0.46
CA LEU A 50 4.69 2.40 -1.10
C LEU A 50 4.30 1.05 -1.69
N THR A 51 4.15 0.98 -3.00
CA THR A 51 3.77 -0.27 -3.64
C THR A 51 4.95 -1.25 -3.55
N THR A 52 4.86 -2.23 -2.64
CA THR A 52 5.80 -3.34 -2.60
C THR A 52 5.46 -4.26 -3.77
N GLY A 53 6.41 -4.46 -4.69
CA GLY A 53 6.17 -5.24 -5.92
C GLY A 53 5.82 -6.71 -5.71
N ALA A 54 5.74 -7.21 -4.47
CA ALA A 54 5.62 -8.63 -4.15
C ALA A 54 4.26 -9.26 -4.53
N LEU A 55 3.21 -8.45 -4.73
CA LEU A 55 1.90 -8.91 -5.20
C LEU A 55 1.40 -8.18 -6.45
N GLN A 56 2.25 -7.34 -7.06
CA GLN A 56 2.02 -6.75 -8.38
C GLN A 56 2.67 -7.61 -9.48
N GLU A 57 2.77 -8.93 -9.28
CA GLU A 57 3.06 -9.84 -10.38
C GLU A 57 1.84 -9.82 -11.29
N LEU A 58 1.86 -8.90 -12.26
CA LEU A 58 0.92 -8.89 -13.35
C LEU A 58 0.98 -10.29 -13.97
N ALA A 59 -0.18 -10.94 -14.09
CA ALA A 59 -0.26 -12.28 -14.67
C ALA A 59 0.46 -12.36 -16.04
N HIS A 60 0.58 -11.23 -16.73
CA HIS A 60 1.36 -11.04 -17.94
C HIS A 60 2.30 -9.84 -17.79
N GLY A 61 3.56 -9.96 -18.22
CA GLY A 61 4.50 -8.84 -18.24
C GLY A 61 3.99 -7.68 -19.11
N VAL A 62 4.15 -6.45 -18.63
CA VAL A 62 3.78 -5.23 -19.37
C VAL A 62 5.02 -4.44 -19.76
N THR A 63 4.99 -3.85 -20.95
CA THR A 63 6.03 -2.91 -21.41
C THR A 63 5.50 -1.50 -21.24
N ALA A 64 6.18 -0.68 -20.43
CA ALA A 64 5.88 0.74 -20.30
C ALA A 64 6.65 1.52 -21.36
N HIS A 65 5.96 2.43 -22.06
CA HIS A 65 6.57 3.40 -22.96
C HIS A 65 6.38 4.81 -22.39
N PRO A 66 7.43 5.66 -22.38
CA PRO A 66 7.26 7.07 -22.04
C PRO A 66 6.26 7.70 -23.01
N LEU A 67 5.29 8.43 -22.48
CA LEU A 67 4.55 9.38 -23.31
C LEU A 67 5.48 10.56 -23.58
N VAL A 68 5.86 10.73 -24.84
CA VAL A 68 6.57 11.92 -25.34
C VAL A 68 5.58 12.94 -25.88
#